data_AF-A0A3P9ITB7-F1
#
_entry.id   AF-A0A3P9ITB7-F1
#
_cell.length_a   1.000
_cell.length_b   1.000
_cell.length_c   1.000
_cell.angle_alpha   90.00
_cell.angle_beta   90.00
_cell.angle_gamma   90.00
#
_symmetry.space_group_name_H-M   'P 1'
#
loop_
_entity.id
_entity.type
_entity.pdbx_description
1 polymer ?
#
loop_
_entity_poly.entity_id
_entity_poly.type
_entity_poly.pdbx_seq_one_letter_code
_entity_poly.pdbx_strand_id
1 'polypeptide(L)'
;MAPEALVGSLTTEKSHVWSLACIAAEMFLGFPFYTAYWDYEMIWNITQTHGHFPDHVLNAGSKTKEFFSKRGTNQWLLKTPREYGKNIPKDVKFFSPEDFGKLHQKSGICSKTEQTDVEHFGDLINNLNVTRKSNLLNNSALPSRNASKNKKNG
;
A
#
# COMPACT_ATOMS: atom_id res chain seq x y z
N MET A 1 -8.97 5.84 5.88
CA MET A 1 -8.82 4.97 7.07
C MET A 1 -7.72 3.96 6.79
N ALA A 2 -6.87 3.64 7.77
CA ALA A 2 -5.81 2.65 7.57
C ALA A 2 -6.37 1.22 7.42
N PRO A 3 -5.70 0.35 6.64
CA PRO A 3 -6.10 -1.05 6.44
C PRO A 3 -6.34 -1.84 7.73
N GLU A 4 -5.49 -1.69 8.75
CA GLU A 4 -5.68 -2.34 10.07
C GLU A 4 -7.02 -1.96 10.70
N ALA A 5 -7.38 -0.67 10.67
CA ALA A 5 -8.59 -0.16 11.28
C ALA A 5 -9.85 -0.66 10.55
N LEU A 6 -9.82 -0.71 9.22
CA LEU A 6 -10.93 -1.20 8.39
C LEU A 6 -11.31 -2.65 8.72
N VAL A 7 -10.32 -3.50 8.93
CA VAL A 7 -10.55 -4.91 9.29
C VAL A 7 -10.64 -5.14 10.79
N GLY A 8 -10.57 -4.10 11.62
CA GLY A 8 -10.66 -4.20 13.08
C GLY A 8 -9.48 -4.94 13.71
N SER A 9 -8.28 -4.78 13.15
CA SER A 9 -7.00 -5.18 13.73
C SER A 9 -6.45 -4.06 14.63
N LEU A 10 -5.51 -4.38 15.50
CA LEU A 10 -4.84 -3.39 16.35
C LEU A 10 -4.10 -2.37 15.47
N THR A 11 -4.47 -1.10 15.64
CA THR A 11 -3.79 0.02 15.00
C THR A 11 -2.45 0.28 15.68
N THR A 12 -1.45 0.64 14.88
CA THR A 12 -0.10 0.99 15.36
C THR A 12 0.23 2.43 14.97
N GLU A 13 1.41 2.91 15.33
CA GLU A 13 1.94 4.20 14.86
C GLU A 13 1.93 4.31 13.32
N LYS A 14 2.02 3.17 12.61
CA LYS A 14 1.95 3.11 11.15
C LYS A 14 0.59 3.51 10.58
N SER A 15 -0.48 3.39 11.36
CA SER A 15 -1.82 3.84 10.95
C SER A 15 -1.88 5.37 10.77
N HIS A 16 -1.07 6.13 11.51
CA HIS A 16 -0.93 7.58 11.33
C HIS A 16 -0.12 7.93 10.09
N VAL A 17 0.92 7.15 9.77
CA VAL A 17 1.72 7.31 8.55
C VAL A 17 0.86 7.09 7.31
N TRP A 18 -0.04 6.11 7.33
CA TRP A 18 -1.01 5.89 6.25
C TRP A 18 -1.86 7.15 6.01
N SER A 19 -2.43 7.71 7.09
CA SER A 19 -3.26 8.91 7.00
C SER A 19 -2.47 10.12 6.47
N LEU A 20 -1.23 10.31 6.94
CA LEU A 20 -0.35 11.38 6.48
C LEU A 20 -0.04 11.26 4.98
N ALA A 21 0.23 10.05 4.50
CA ALA A 21 0.54 9.84 3.09
C ALA A 21 -0.71 9.90 2.20
N CYS A 22 -1.91 9.57 2.70
CA CYS A 22 -3.17 9.95 2.02
C CYS A 22 -3.29 11.47 1.87
N ILE A 23 -3.03 12.25 2.92
CA ILE A 23 -3.10 13.73 2.88
C ILE A 23 -2.06 14.29 1.91
N ALA A 24 -0.82 13.79 1.96
CA ALA A 24 0.21 14.16 1.01
C ALA A 24 -0.25 13.85 -0.42
N ALA A 25 -0.82 12.66 -0.65
CA ALA A 25 -1.31 12.29 -1.97
C ALA A 25 -2.43 13.23 -2.46
N GLU A 26 -3.37 13.61 -1.59
CA GLU A 26 -4.42 14.58 -1.90
C GLU A 26 -3.89 15.96 -2.25
N MET A 27 -2.86 16.43 -1.53
CA MET A 27 -2.19 17.70 -1.82
C MET A 27 -1.52 17.69 -3.20
N PHE A 28 -0.92 16.56 -3.59
CA PHE A 28 -0.32 16.42 -4.91
C PHE A 28 -1.36 16.26 -6.03
N LEU A 29 -2.48 15.60 -5.77
CA LEU A 29 -3.52 15.35 -6.77
C LEU A 29 -4.50 16.53 -6.95
N GLY A 30 -4.71 17.33 -5.92
CA GLY A 30 -5.71 18.40 -5.89
C GLY A 30 -7.16 17.92 -5.71
N PHE A 31 -7.36 16.63 -5.46
CA PHE A 31 -8.66 16.00 -5.17
C PHE A 31 -8.47 14.78 -4.23
N PRO A 32 -9.55 14.26 -3.60
CA PRO A 32 -9.45 13.16 -2.64
C PRO A 32 -8.82 11.90 -3.26
N PHE A 33 -7.79 11.34 -2.61
CA PHE A 33 -7.05 10.18 -3.12
C PHE A 33 -7.88 8.89 -3.02
N TYR A 34 -8.64 8.76 -1.93
CA TYR A 34 -9.66 7.72 -1.77
C TYR A 34 -11.01 8.35 -1.47
N THR A 35 -11.98 8.17 -2.37
CA THR A 35 -13.40 8.42 -2.08
C THR A 35 -14.08 7.10 -1.77
N ALA A 36 -14.80 7.02 -0.64
CA ALA A 36 -15.63 5.86 -0.33
C ALA A 36 -16.76 6.27 0.62
N TYR A 37 -17.93 5.70 0.43
CA TYR A 37 -19.12 5.91 1.26
C TYR A 37 -19.24 4.89 2.40
N TRP A 38 -18.58 3.73 2.28
CA TRP A 38 -18.60 2.67 3.28
C TRP A 38 -17.29 1.85 3.31
N ASP A 39 -17.05 1.15 4.41
CA ASP A 39 -15.80 0.40 4.67
C ASP A 39 -15.43 -0.56 3.53
N TYR A 40 -16.39 -1.32 3.00
CA TYR A 40 -16.12 -2.25 1.89
C TYR A 40 -15.63 -1.55 0.61
N GLU A 41 -16.15 -0.36 0.29
CA GLU A 41 -15.69 0.41 -0.87
C GLU A 41 -14.28 0.96 -0.63
N MET A 42 -13.99 1.41 0.59
CA MET A 42 -12.63 1.81 0.97
C MET A 42 -11.65 0.64 0.84
N ILE A 43 -12.01 -0.55 1.36
CA ILE A 43 -11.20 -1.76 1.23
C ILE A 43 -11.00 -2.14 -0.23
N TRP A 44 -12.05 -2.07 -1.04
CA TRP A 44 -12.00 -2.34 -2.48
C TRP A 44 -11.01 -1.41 -3.17
N ASN A 45 -11.15 -0.10 -2.96
CA ASN A 45 -10.30 0.92 -3.60
C ASN A 45 -8.83 0.74 -3.20
N ILE A 46 -8.55 0.55 -1.91
CA ILE A 46 -7.19 0.28 -1.43
C ILE A 46 -6.63 -1.01 -2.07
N THR A 47 -7.45 -2.05 -2.21
CA THR A 47 -7.04 -3.31 -2.83
C THR A 47 -6.71 -3.15 -4.32
N GLN A 48 -7.40 -2.28 -5.04
CA GLN A 48 -7.07 -1.98 -6.44
C GLN A 48 -5.73 -1.25 -6.56
N THR A 49 -5.43 -0.32 -5.65
CA THR A 49 -4.23 0.53 -5.73
C THR A 49 -2.98 -0.15 -5.17
N HIS A 50 -3.11 -0.81 -4.01
CA HIS A 50 -1.97 -1.38 -3.27
C HIS A 50 -1.96 -2.91 -3.27
N GLY A 51 -2.95 -3.55 -3.88
CA GLY A 51 -3.08 -4.99 -3.91
C GLY A 51 -3.62 -5.59 -2.60
N HIS A 52 -3.37 -6.88 -2.42
CA HIS A 52 -3.94 -7.65 -1.31
C HIS A 52 -3.40 -7.21 0.06
N PHE A 53 -4.29 -7.11 1.05
CA PHE A 53 -3.91 -6.76 2.42
C PHE A 53 -3.00 -7.84 3.03
N PRO A 54 -2.07 -7.50 3.92
CA PRO A 54 -1.19 -8.50 4.51
C PRO A 54 -1.97 -9.56 5.30
N ASP A 55 -1.62 -10.84 5.12
CA ASP A 55 -2.30 -11.94 5.82
C ASP A 55 -2.29 -11.78 7.35
N HIS A 56 -1.23 -11.23 7.93
CA HIS A 56 -1.17 -11.02 9.38
C HIS A 56 -2.19 -9.98 9.87
N VAL A 57 -2.44 -8.92 9.08
CA VAL A 57 -3.47 -7.90 9.36
C VAL A 57 -4.86 -8.52 9.23
N LEU A 58 -5.08 -9.31 8.18
CA LEU A 58 -6.34 -10.01 7.96
C LEU A 58 -6.61 -11.07 9.04
N ASN A 59 -5.60 -11.83 9.45
CA ASN A 59 -5.73 -12.84 10.50
C ASN A 59 -6.01 -12.22 11.89
N ALA A 60 -5.50 -11.02 12.17
CA ALA A 60 -5.73 -10.32 13.43
C ALA A 60 -7.05 -9.52 13.45
N GLY A 61 -7.61 -9.20 12.28
CA GLY A 61 -8.79 -8.36 12.15
C GLY A 61 -10.09 -9.02 12.60
N SER A 62 -10.80 -8.37 13.54
CA SER A 62 -12.12 -8.80 14.01
C SER A 62 -13.23 -8.69 12.94
N LYS A 63 -13.11 -7.74 12.01
CA LYS A 63 -14.05 -7.52 10.90
C LYS A 63 -13.61 -8.22 9.61
N THR A 64 -12.48 -8.91 9.57
CA THR A 64 -11.96 -9.52 8.32
C THR A 64 -12.98 -10.40 7.61
N LYS A 65 -13.73 -11.23 8.33
CA LYS A 65 -14.73 -12.14 7.74
C LYS A 65 -15.96 -11.43 7.16
N GLU A 66 -16.15 -10.15 7.48
CA GLU A 66 -17.20 -9.30 6.89
C GLU A 66 -16.87 -9.03 5.41
N PHE A 67 -15.62 -8.71 5.11
CA PHE A 67 -15.17 -8.28 3.78
C PHE A 67 -14.42 -9.36 3.00
N PHE A 68 -13.75 -10.29 3.68
CA PHE A 68 -12.91 -11.33 3.08
C PHE A 68 -13.48 -12.73 3.34
N SER A 69 -13.13 -13.66 2.47
CA SER A 69 -13.43 -15.10 2.60
C SER A 69 -12.15 -15.91 2.43
N LYS A 70 -12.00 -17.01 3.17
CA LYS A 70 -10.94 -17.98 2.90
C LYS A 70 -11.39 -18.91 1.79
N ARG A 71 -10.60 -19.05 0.72
CA ARG A 71 -10.83 -20.06 -0.32
C ARG A 71 -9.60 -20.96 -0.46
N GLY A 72 -9.82 -22.26 -0.63
CA GLY A 72 -8.76 -23.24 -0.84
C GLY A 72 -7.73 -23.28 0.31
N THR A 73 -6.46 -23.02 0.00
CA THR A 73 -5.28 -23.16 0.87
C THR A 73 -5.19 -22.10 1.98
N ASN A 74 -6.29 -21.79 2.68
CA ASN A 74 -6.37 -20.82 3.77
C ASN A 74 -5.99 -19.36 3.42
N GLN A 75 -5.93 -19.00 2.13
CA GLN A 75 -5.67 -17.63 1.69
C GLN A 75 -6.93 -16.78 1.81
N TRP A 76 -6.78 -15.56 2.32
CA TRP A 76 -7.86 -14.58 2.32
C TRP A 76 -8.06 -14.02 0.92
N LEU A 77 -9.32 -13.87 0.52
CA LEU A 77 -9.71 -13.23 -0.73
C LEU A 77 -10.82 -12.24 -0.45
N LEU A 78 -10.70 -11.03 -0.97
CA LEU A 78 -11.74 -10.01 -0.90
C LEU A 78 -13.00 -10.57 -1.56
N LYS A 79 -14.13 -10.51 -0.85
CA LYS A 79 -15.43 -10.89 -1.41
C LYS A 79 -15.69 -10.01 -2.63
N THR A 80 -16.26 -10.58 -3.68
CA THR A 80 -16.73 -9.79 -4.81
C THR A 80 -17.90 -8.90 -4.39
N PRO A 81 -18.21 -7.81 -5.13
CA PRO A 81 -19.36 -6.95 -4.82
C PRO A 81 -20.67 -7.76 -4.74
N ARG A 82 -20.80 -8.76 -5.62
CA ARG A 82 -21.91 -9.72 -5.62
C ARG A 82 -21.99 -10.54 -4.33
N GLU A 83 -20.87 -11.03 -3.83
CA GLU A 83 -20.82 -11.81 -2.58
C GLU A 83 -21.04 -10.95 -1.33
N TYR A 84 -20.61 -9.69 -1.36
CA TYR A 84 -20.84 -8.74 -0.27
C TYR A 84 -22.28 -8.19 -0.29
N GLY A 85 -23.00 -8.32 -1.40
CA GLY A 85 -24.38 -7.84 -1.54
C GLY A 85 -24.49 -6.32 -1.76
N LYS A 86 -23.43 -5.69 -2.27
CA LYS A 86 -23.43 -4.26 -2.65
C LYS A 86 -22.91 -4.09 -4.06
N ASN A 87 -23.45 -3.13 -4.80
CA ASN A 87 -22.83 -2.67 -6.02
C ASN A 87 -21.70 -1.69 -5.65
N ILE A 88 -20.53 -1.83 -6.28
CA ILE A 88 -19.50 -0.79 -6.22
C ILE A 88 -19.93 0.32 -7.20
N PRO A 89 -19.97 1.60 -6.78
CA PRO A 89 -20.23 2.70 -7.69
C PRO A 89 -19.25 2.65 -8.85
N LYS A 90 -19.76 2.71 -10.09
CA LYS A 90 -18.92 2.67 -11.31
C LYS A 90 -18.15 3.97 -11.55
N ASP A 91 -18.52 5.02 -10.82
CA ASP A 91 -17.99 6.37 -10.99
C ASP A 91 -16.73 6.61 -10.14
N VAL A 92 -16.25 5.59 -9.42
CA VAL A 92 -14.98 5.66 -8.70
C VAL A 92 -13.85 5.71 -9.71
N LYS A 93 -13.29 6.89 -9.90
CA LYS A 93 -12.14 7.13 -10.76
C LYS A 93 -10.90 6.60 -10.05
N PHE A 94 -10.56 5.35 -10.33
CA PHE A 94 -9.25 4.80 -10.00
C PHE A 94 -8.18 5.67 -10.64
N PHE A 95 -7.21 6.14 -9.86
CA PHE A 95 -6.05 6.84 -10.38
C PHE A 95 -4.87 5.89 -10.37
N SER A 96 -4.61 5.30 -11.52
CA SER A 96 -3.36 4.59 -11.74
C SER A 96 -2.22 5.60 -11.84
N PRO A 97 -0.96 5.22 -11.51
CA PRO A 97 0.20 6.04 -11.82
C PRO A 97 0.23 6.52 -13.30
N GLU A 98 -0.29 5.72 -14.22
CA GLU A 98 -0.42 6.08 -15.65
C GLU A 98 -1.46 7.17 -15.92
N ASP A 99 -2.49 7.30 -15.09
CA ASP A 99 -3.50 8.35 -15.22
C ASP A 99 -2.94 9.71 -14.77
N PHE A 100 -1.90 9.71 -13.94
CA PHE A 100 -1.15 10.90 -13.56
C PHE A 100 -0.36 11.46 -14.74
N GLY A 101 0.38 10.61 -15.47
CA GLY A 101 1.14 11.03 -16.66
C GLY A 101 0.25 11.70 -17.71
N LYS A 102 -0.99 11.21 -17.87
CA LYS A 102 -1.99 11.80 -18.78
C LYS A 102 -2.55 13.14 -18.28
N LEU A 103 -2.64 13.34 -16.96
CA LEU A 103 -3.13 14.60 -16.38
C LEU A 103 -2.15 15.75 -16.67
N HIS A 104 -0.85 15.48 -16.51
CA HIS A 104 0.21 16.48 -16.73
C HIS A 104 0.55 16.70 -18.22
N GLN A 105 0.41 15.69 -19.08
CA GLN A 105 0.65 15.85 -20.52
C GLN A 105 -0.30 16.87 -21.18
N LYS A 106 -1.44 17.16 -20.54
CA LYS A 106 -2.42 18.14 -21.03
C LYS A 106 -1.92 19.60 -20.97
N SER A 107 -0.81 19.90 -20.29
CA SER A 107 -0.20 21.25 -20.26
C SER A 107 0.75 21.54 -21.43
N GLY A 108 1.02 20.57 -22.31
CA GLY A 108 1.74 20.79 -23.58
C GLY A 108 3.26 20.88 -23.49
N ILE A 109 3.87 21.01 -22.31
CA ILE A 109 5.32 20.88 -22.11
C ILE A 109 5.53 20.28 -20.71
N CYS A 110 5.85 18.98 -20.62
CA CYS A 110 6.30 18.38 -19.35
C CYS A 110 7.81 18.68 -19.21
N SER A 111 8.17 19.52 -18.25
CA SER A 111 9.56 19.79 -17.89
C SER A 111 10.19 18.56 -17.21
N LYS A 112 11.53 18.45 -17.26
CA LYS A 112 12.25 17.35 -16.58
C LYS A 112 11.91 17.26 -15.08
N THR A 113 11.60 18.40 -14.46
CA THR A 113 11.23 18.51 -13.04
C THR A 113 9.84 17.92 -12.76
N GLU A 114 8.86 18.17 -13.64
CA GLU A 114 7.52 17.60 -13.51
C GLU A 114 7.53 16.08 -13.68
N GLN A 115 8.39 15.55 -14.55
CA GLN A 115 8.55 14.10 -14.72
C GLN A 115 9.13 13.43 -13.47
N THR A 116 10.10 14.06 -12.81
CA THR A 116 10.65 13.56 -11.55
C THR A 116 9.65 13.61 -10.40
N ASP A 117 8.75 14.61 -10.38
CA ASP A 117 7.71 14.72 -9.36
C ASP A 117 6.66 13.61 -9.49
N VAL A 118 6.32 13.22 -10.73
CA VAL A 118 5.46 12.06 -11.02
C VAL A 118 6.06 10.77 -10.47
N GLU A 119 7.36 10.56 -10.70
CA GLU A 119 8.08 9.36 -10.25
C GLU A 119 8.15 9.30 -8.72
N HIS A 120 8.53 10.41 -8.07
CA HIS A 120 8.55 10.51 -6.61
C HIS A 120 7.16 10.30 -5.99
N PHE A 121 6.09 10.77 -6.65
CA PHE A 121 4.72 10.51 -6.24
C PHE A 121 4.35 9.02 -6.39
N GLY A 122 4.70 8.39 -7.51
CA GLY A 122 4.51 6.94 -7.69
C GLY A 122 5.21 6.14 -6.60
N ASP A 123 6.43 6.53 -6.23
CA ASP A 123 7.15 5.94 -5.11
C ASP A 123 6.48 6.19 -3.77
N LEU A 124 5.93 7.39 -3.51
CA LEU A 124 5.14 7.67 -2.32
C LEU A 124 3.93 6.72 -2.21
N ILE A 125 3.20 6.53 -3.32
CA ILE A 125 2.06 5.61 -3.38
C ILE A 125 2.49 4.15 -3.20
N ASN A 126 3.62 3.74 -3.76
CA ASN A 126 4.14 2.38 -3.56
C ASN A 126 4.67 2.15 -2.13
N ASN A 127 5.21 3.20 -1.51
CA ASN A 127 5.71 3.15 -0.13
C ASN A 127 4.61 3.20 0.93
N LEU A 128 3.37 3.53 0.55
CA LEU A 128 2.19 3.38 1.42
C LEU A 128 1.90 1.92 1.81
N ASN A 129 2.53 0.93 1.16
CA ASN A 129 2.30 -0.48 1.42
C ASN A 129 2.38 -0.86 2.91
N VAL A 130 1.26 -1.39 3.41
CA VAL A 130 1.02 -1.96 4.77
C VAL A 130 2.04 -3.06 5.15
N THR A 131 2.83 -3.53 4.17
CA THR A 131 3.66 -4.73 4.27
C THR A 131 5.17 -4.52 4.19
N ARG A 132 5.73 -3.30 4.35
CA ARG A 132 7.18 -3.25 4.58
C ARG A 132 7.48 -3.74 6.01
N LYS A 133 7.68 -5.06 6.13
CA LYS A 133 8.58 -5.61 7.16
C LYS A 133 9.84 -4.75 7.11
N SER A 134 10.21 -4.21 8.26
CA SER A 134 11.43 -3.46 8.48
C SER A 134 12.64 -4.19 7.86
N ASN A 135 13.04 -3.82 6.65
CA ASN A 135 14.39 -4.10 6.15
C ASN A 135 15.44 -3.23 6.88
N LEU A 136 15.02 -2.41 7.85
CA LEU A 136 15.91 -1.62 8.71
C LEU A 136 16.53 -2.43 9.87
N LEU A 137 16.24 -3.74 10.00
CA LEU A 137 16.88 -4.60 11.03
C LEU A 137 17.93 -5.59 10.50
N ASN A 138 18.20 -5.64 9.19
CA ASN A 138 19.19 -6.58 8.61
C ASN A 138 20.52 -5.94 8.18
N ASN A 139 20.77 -4.66 8.48
CA ASN A 139 22.04 -3.98 8.16
C ASN A 139 22.94 -3.72 9.39
N SER A 140 22.97 -4.64 10.35
CA SER A 140 23.99 -4.65 11.41
C SER A 140 24.80 -5.96 11.46
N ALA A 141 24.88 -6.69 10.34
CA ALA A 141 25.97 -7.65 10.15
C ALA A 141 27.25 -6.88 9.76
N LEU A 142 28.03 -6.49 10.76
CA LEU A 142 29.41 -6.04 10.57
C LEU A 142 30.18 -7.10 9.75
N PRO A 143 30.93 -6.71 8.70
CA PRO A 143 31.77 -7.66 7.99
C PRO A 143 32.97 -7.99 8.87
N SER A 144 32.94 -9.17 9.50
CA SER A 144 34.13 -9.69 10.18
C SER A 144 35.15 -10.12 9.13
N ARG A 145 36.21 -9.33 9.03
CA ARG A 145 37.38 -9.50 8.16
C ARG A 145 37.90 -10.93 8.15
N ASN A 146 38.11 -11.45 6.93
CA ASN A 146 39.10 -12.49 6.67
C ASN A 146 40.47 -12.02 7.16
N ALA A 147 41.04 -12.72 8.14
CA ALA A 147 42.46 -12.67 8.46
C ALA A 147 43.05 -14.07 8.22
N SER A 148 43.59 -14.24 7.03
CA SER A 148 44.55 -15.29 6.71
C SER A 148 45.76 -15.16 7.65
N LYS A 149 46.03 -16.19 8.46
CA LYS A 149 47.38 -16.43 9.01
C LYS A 149 47.71 -17.91 8.87
N ASN A 150 48.39 -18.17 7.76
CA ASN A 150 49.25 -19.32 7.54
C ASN A 150 50.48 -19.20 8.47
N LYS A 151 50.73 -20.21 9.32
CA LYS A 151 52.03 -20.49 9.97
C LYS A 151 51.99 -21.95 10.47
N LYS A 152 52.48 -22.91 9.69
CA LYS A 152 53.85 -23.49 9.76
C LYS A 152 54.29 -23.94 11.17
N ASN A 153 54.50 -25.26 11.24
CA ASN A 153 55.54 -26.01 11.95
C ASN A 153 55.32 -26.42 13.41
N GLY A 154 55.52 -27.71 13.66
CA GLY A 154 55.61 -28.38 14.96
C GLY A 154 55.32 -29.86 14.81
#